data_AF-A0A2P2FM43-F1
#
_entry.id   AF-A0A2P2FM43-F1
#
_cell.length_a   1.000
_cell.length_b   1.000
_cell.length_c   1.000
_cell.angle_alpha   90.00
_cell.angle_beta   90.00
_cell.angle_gamma   90.00
#
_symmetry.space_group_name_H-M   'P 1'
#
loop_
_entity.id
_entity.type
_entity.pdbx_description
1 polymer ?
#
loop_
_entity_poly.entity_id
_entity_poly.type
_entity_poly.pdbx_seq_one_letter_code
_entity_poly.pdbx_strand_id
1 'polypeptide(L)'
;MSTLHAVMNRSDVRGLLIRHTGAHASEDVVSAWESGLAGYSLAECHRAFVALGPAARRATPSEIAGRCDAARDRDTGEPTPVQSAASPRATSRDYYRQAGMLGIRAVYAAMGWKRNPDHDLARSVACPFCKARAWAVCGPLSRNRAGVREMRDPVHRMHPSRLRRAQTELERANATPEQETTR
;
A
#
# COMPACT_ATOMS: atom_id res chain seq x y z
N MET A 1 -5.13 -35.79 5.88
CA MET A 1 -3.95 -35.21 6.55
C MET A 1 -4.43 -34.02 7.36
N SER A 2 -4.62 -34.18 8.67
CA SER A 2 -5.14 -33.11 9.53
C SER A 2 -4.01 -32.12 9.83
N THR A 3 -4.01 -30.97 9.16
CA THR A 3 -3.15 -29.83 9.55
C THR A 3 -3.56 -29.40 10.94
N LEU A 4 -2.69 -29.66 11.92
CA LEU A 4 -2.80 -29.10 13.27
C LEU A 4 -2.61 -27.59 13.16
N HIS A 5 -3.70 -26.87 12.94
CA HIS A 5 -3.70 -25.41 12.98
C HIS A 5 -3.42 -24.97 14.42
N ALA A 6 -2.51 -24.00 14.57
CA ALA A 6 -2.23 -23.38 15.86
C ALA A 6 -3.55 -22.91 16.48
N VAL A 7 -3.85 -23.44 17.68
CA VAL A 7 -5.06 -23.11 18.42
C VAL A 7 -5.06 -21.61 18.68
N MET A 8 -6.12 -20.93 18.22
CA MET A 8 -6.30 -19.50 18.42
C MET A 8 -6.35 -19.20 19.91
N ASN A 9 -5.47 -18.33 20.40
CA ASN A 9 -5.43 -17.99 21.82
C ASN A 9 -6.44 -16.86 22.15
N ARG A 10 -6.72 -16.64 23.44
CA ARG A 10 -7.65 -15.58 23.89
C ARG A 10 -7.31 -14.18 23.38
N SER A 11 -6.02 -13.86 23.24
CA SER A 11 -5.59 -12.56 22.71
C SER A 11 -5.92 -12.42 21.23
N ASP A 12 -5.80 -13.51 20.46
CA ASP A 12 -6.17 -13.55 19.04
C ASP A 12 -7.69 -13.34 18.86
N VAL A 13 -8.51 -14.00 19.69
CA VAL A 13 -9.97 -13.81 19.70
C VAL A 13 -10.33 -12.36 20.02
N ARG A 14 -9.74 -11.79 21.07
CA ARG A 14 -9.96 -10.37 21.43
C ARG A 14 -9.57 -9.42 20.30
N GLY A 15 -8.39 -9.63 19.70
CA GLY A 15 -7.91 -8.81 18.59
C GLY A 15 -8.82 -8.89 17.37
N LEU A 16 -9.34 -10.08 17.09
CA LEU A 16 -10.27 -10.33 16.00
C LEU A 16 -11.63 -9.65 16.24
N LEU A 17 -12.19 -9.74 17.45
CA LEU A 17 -13.43 -9.05 17.79
C LEU A 17 -13.27 -7.53 17.71
N ILE A 18 -12.24 -6.96 18.32
CA ILE A 18 -11.97 -5.51 18.28
C ILE A 18 -11.87 -5.03 16.83
N ARG A 19 -11.15 -5.76 15.97
CA ARG A 19 -10.97 -5.39 14.57
C ARG A 19 -12.28 -5.35 13.78
N HIS A 20 -13.18 -6.30 14.00
CA HIS A 20 -14.36 -6.48 13.13
C HIS A 20 -15.67 -5.95 13.71
N THR A 21 -15.79 -5.89 15.03
CA THR A 21 -16.97 -5.32 15.70
C THR A 21 -16.72 -3.88 16.15
N GLY A 22 -15.45 -3.48 16.33
CA GLY A 22 -15.07 -2.15 16.81
C GLY A 22 -15.30 -1.95 18.32
N ALA A 23 -15.69 -3.01 19.05
CA ALA A 23 -16.00 -2.94 20.47
C ALA A 23 -15.11 -3.90 21.28
N HIS A 24 -14.77 -3.48 22.50
CA HIS A 24 -14.17 -4.38 23.48
C HIS A 24 -15.23 -5.38 23.96
N ALA A 25 -14.97 -6.67 23.75
CA ALA A 25 -15.81 -7.75 24.25
C ALA A 25 -15.51 -8.02 25.73
N SER A 26 -16.55 -8.33 26.53
CA SER A 26 -16.37 -8.82 27.89
C SER A 26 -15.74 -10.22 27.89
N GLU A 27 -15.18 -10.64 29.03
CA GLU A 27 -14.52 -11.95 29.15
C GLU A 27 -15.44 -13.14 28.88
N ASP A 28 -16.72 -13.02 29.25
CA ASP A 28 -17.71 -14.07 28.99
C ASP A 28 -17.94 -14.24 27.48
N VAL A 29 -18.00 -13.11 26.76
CA VAL A 29 -18.11 -13.11 25.30
C VAL A 29 -16.86 -13.73 24.69
N VAL A 30 -15.66 -13.31 25.11
CA VAL A 30 -14.40 -13.88 24.59
C VAL A 30 -14.35 -15.40 24.80
N SER A 31 -14.81 -15.90 25.95
CA SER A 31 -14.85 -17.34 26.26
C SER A 31 -15.85 -18.10 25.38
N ALA A 32 -17.02 -17.51 25.11
CA ALA A 32 -18.02 -18.08 24.20
C ALA A 32 -17.51 -18.13 22.74
N TRP A 33 -16.76 -17.11 22.33
CA TRP A 33 -16.13 -17.07 21.01
C TRP A 33 -14.95 -18.04 20.87
N GLU A 34 -14.13 -18.18 21.91
CA GLU A 34 -13.03 -19.14 21.95
C GLU A 34 -13.54 -20.59 21.84
N SER A 35 -14.56 -20.94 22.63
CA SER A 35 -15.19 -22.27 22.58
C SER A 35 -15.92 -22.52 21.26
N GLY A 36 -16.68 -21.54 20.75
CA GLY A 36 -17.41 -21.66 19.49
C GLY A 36 -16.54 -21.73 18.23
N LEU A 37 -15.30 -21.22 18.30
CA LEU A 37 -14.33 -21.24 17.21
C LEU A 37 -13.17 -22.23 17.42
N ALA A 38 -13.30 -23.14 18.40
CA ALA A 38 -12.33 -24.20 18.61
C ALA A 38 -12.21 -25.08 17.35
N GLY A 39 -10.99 -25.28 16.85
CA GLY A 39 -10.72 -26.06 15.63
C GLY A 39 -10.70 -25.24 14.33
N TYR A 40 -10.90 -23.92 14.40
CA TYR A 40 -10.69 -23.00 13.28
C TYR A 40 -9.42 -22.18 13.47
N SER A 41 -8.72 -21.91 12.38
CA SER A 41 -7.56 -21.04 12.37
C SER A 41 -7.99 -19.56 12.36
N LEU A 42 -7.13 -18.70 12.91
CA LEU A 42 -7.33 -17.24 12.88
C LEU A 42 -7.57 -16.71 11.46
N ALA A 43 -6.88 -17.29 10.46
CA ALA A 43 -7.02 -16.89 9.06
C ALA A 43 -8.40 -17.24 8.49
N GLU A 44 -8.96 -18.40 8.82
CA GLU A 44 -10.31 -18.80 8.41
C GLU A 44 -11.37 -17.87 9.01
N CYS A 45 -11.28 -17.62 10.32
CA CYS A 45 -12.18 -16.70 11.01
C CYS A 45 -12.10 -15.29 10.40
N HIS A 46 -10.89 -14.76 10.16
CA HIS A 46 -10.73 -13.45 9.55
C HIS A 46 -11.35 -13.37 8.15
N ARG A 47 -11.21 -14.41 7.32
CA ARG A 47 -11.88 -14.45 6.00
C ARG A 47 -13.40 -14.47 6.14
N ALA A 48 -13.95 -15.23 7.08
CA ALA A 48 -15.38 -15.27 7.35
C ALA A 48 -15.92 -13.90 7.79
N PHE A 49 -15.19 -13.19 8.66
CA PHE A 49 -15.52 -11.83 9.07
C PHE A 49 -15.47 -10.82 7.92
N VAL A 50 -14.44 -10.88 7.07
CA VAL A 50 -14.33 -10.00 5.89
C VAL A 50 -15.48 -10.26 4.91
N ALA A 51 -15.87 -11.52 4.70
CA ALA A 51 -16.99 -11.90 3.84
C ALA A 51 -18.36 -11.39 4.34
N LEU A 52 -18.50 -11.14 5.65
CA LEU A 52 -19.70 -10.53 6.24
C LEU A 52 -19.74 -9.00 6.09
N GLY A 53 -18.58 -8.36 5.90
CA GLY A 53 -18.49 -6.90 5.73
C GLY A 53 -19.16 -6.14 6.89
N PRO A 54 -20.05 -5.16 6.64
CA PRO A 54 -20.71 -4.39 7.70
C PRO A 54 -21.55 -5.24 8.68
N ALA A 55 -22.05 -6.41 8.26
CA ALA A 55 -22.84 -7.29 9.10
C ALA A 55 -22.02 -8.00 10.17
N ALA A 56 -20.68 -8.02 10.04
CA ALA A 56 -19.74 -8.60 11.00
C ALA A 56 -19.94 -8.11 12.45
N ARG A 57 -20.45 -6.88 12.63
CA ARG A 57 -20.69 -6.30 13.96
C ARG A 57 -21.73 -7.04 14.80
N ARG A 58 -22.63 -7.78 14.15
CA ARG A 58 -23.70 -8.55 14.79
C ARG A 58 -23.48 -10.07 14.67
N ALA A 59 -22.34 -10.47 14.11
CA ALA A 59 -22.06 -11.86 13.87
C ALA A 59 -21.97 -12.64 15.19
N THR A 60 -22.43 -13.88 15.19
CA THR A 60 -22.30 -14.80 16.32
C THR A 60 -21.16 -15.81 16.06
N PRO A 61 -20.61 -16.47 17.09
CA PRO A 61 -19.59 -17.49 16.91
C PRO A 61 -20.02 -18.60 15.94
N SER A 62 -21.27 -19.06 16.03
CA SER A 62 -21.82 -20.13 15.19
C SER A 62 -21.97 -19.73 13.72
N GLU A 63 -22.33 -18.48 13.44
CA GLU A 63 -22.39 -17.96 12.08
C GLU A 63 -21.01 -17.90 11.42
N ILE A 64 -19.97 -17.56 12.19
CA ILE A 64 -18.59 -17.56 11.71
C ILE A 64 -18.10 -18.99 11.49
N ALA A 65 -18.34 -19.90 12.42
CA ALA A 65 -18.01 -21.32 12.26
C ALA A 65 -18.65 -21.93 11.01
N GLY A 66 -19.97 -21.74 10.82
CA GLY A 66 -20.67 -22.26 9.64
C GLY A 66 -20.18 -21.67 8.31
N ARG A 67 -19.64 -20.44 8.31
CA ARG A 67 -18.98 -19.86 7.14
C ARG A 67 -17.60 -20.41 6.88
N CYS A 68 -16.85 -20.75 7.94
CA CYS A 68 -15.58 -21.44 7.81
C CYS A 68 -15.80 -22.85 7.23
N ASP A 69 -16.81 -23.58 7.70
CA ASP A 69 -17.17 -24.89 7.16
C ASP A 69 -17.61 -24.80 5.70
N ALA A 70 -18.53 -23.90 5.37
CA ALA A 70 -18.95 -23.67 3.99
C ALA A 70 -17.80 -23.27 3.06
N ALA A 71 -16.74 -22.62 3.59
CA ALA A 71 -15.55 -22.30 2.82
C ALA A 71 -14.65 -23.53 2.62
N ARG A 72 -14.50 -24.39 3.64
CA ARG A 72 -13.78 -25.67 3.53
C ARG A 72 -14.46 -26.60 2.54
N ASP A 73 -15.78 -26.69 2.57
CA ASP A 73 -16.57 -27.53 1.66
C ASP A 73 -16.40 -27.10 0.20
N ARG A 74 -16.41 -25.78 -0.07
CA ARG A 74 -16.14 -25.26 -1.43
C ARG A 74 -14.71 -25.56 -1.91
N ASP A 75 -13.73 -25.60 -1.01
CA ASP A 75 -12.33 -25.91 -1.35
C ASP A 75 -12.13 -27.40 -1.71
N THR A 76 -13.09 -28.26 -1.35
CA THR A 76 -13.04 -29.71 -1.66
C THR A 76 -13.89 -30.13 -2.86
N GLY A 77 -14.78 -29.26 -3.37
CA GLY A 77 -15.79 -29.61 -4.37
C GLY A 77 -15.63 -28.99 -5.76
N GLU A 78 -14.81 -27.98 -5.94
CA GLU A 78 -14.69 -27.27 -7.22
C GLU A 78 -13.25 -26.81 -7.45
N PRO A 79 -12.63 -27.05 -8.63
CA PRO A 79 -11.37 -26.40 -8.96
C PRO A 79 -11.64 -24.90 -9.04
N THR A 80 -11.31 -24.19 -7.97
CA THR A 80 -11.23 -22.74 -7.98
C THR A 80 -10.35 -22.31 -9.15
N PRO A 81 -10.67 -21.21 -9.86
CA PRO A 81 -9.76 -20.68 -10.86
C PRO A 81 -8.44 -20.43 -10.14
N VAL A 82 -7.40 -21.14 -10.58
CA VAL A 82 -6.03 -21.02 -10.06
C VAL A 82 -5.76 -19.52 -9.92
N GLN A 83 -5.63 -19.04 -8.68
CA GLN A 83 -5.18 -17.67 -8.43
C GLN A 83 -3.90 -17.53 -9.22
N SER A 84 -3.95 -16.68 -10.27
CA SER A 84 -2.84 -16.50 -11.19
C SER A 84 -1.57 -16.34 -10.37
N ALA A 85 -0.59 -17.21 -10.68
CA ALA A 85 0.74 -17.22 -10.09
C ALA A 85 1.17 -15.78 -9.81
N ALA A 86 1.62 -15.52 -8.57
CA ALA A 86 2.02 -14.20 -8.11
C ALA A 86 2.95 -13.55 -9.15
N SER A 87 2.36 -12.68 -9.99
CA SER A 87 3.09 -11.89 -10.97
C SER A 87 4.15 -11.08 -10.23
N PRO A 88 5.36 -10.90 -10.77
CA PRO A 88 6.47 -10.21 -10.11
C PRO A 88 6.02 -8.81 -9.65
N ARG A 89 5.63 -8.73 -8.36
CA ARG A 89 4.92 -7.61 -7.72
C ARG A 89 5.68 -6.29 -7.73
N ALA A 90 6.99 -6.31 -7.98
CA ALA A 90 7.81 -5.11 -8.06
C ALA A 90 7.59 -4.36 -9.37
N THR A 91 7.63 -5.05 -10.51
CA THR A 91 7.48 -4.44 -11.84
C THR A 91 6.04 -3.94 -12.07
N SER A 92 5.05 -4.64 -11.51
CA SER A 92 3.64 -4.27 -11.68
C SER A 92 3.24 -3.03 -10.89
N ARG A 93 3.77 -2.82 -9.68
CA ARG A 93 3.46 -1.63 -8.88
C ARG A 93 3.92 -0.33 -9.53
N ASP A 94 5.13 -0.30 -10.08
CA ASP A 94 5.65 0.90 -10.74
C ASP A 94 4.88 1.21 -12.03
N TYR A 95 4.50 0.18 -12.80
CA TYR A 95 3.63 0.31 -13.97
C TYR A 95 2.27 0.91 -13.60
N TYR A 96 1.55 0.33 -12.62
CA TYR A 96 0.24 0.84 -12.20
C TYR A 96 0.33 2.24 -11.57
N ARG A 97 1.41 2.54 -10.87
CA ARG A 97 1.69 3.89 -10.34
C ARG A 97 1.89 4.90 -11.47
N GLN A 98 2.64 4.55 -12.51
CA GLN A 98 2.83 5.41 -13.67
C GLN A 98 1.52 5.63 -14.43
N ALA A 99 0.75 4.55 -14.68
CA ALA A 99 -0.56 4.64 -15.32
C ALA A 99 -1.55 5.51 -14.50
N GLY A 100 -1.57 5.34 -13.18
CA GLY A 100 -2.38 6.18 -12.28
C GLY A 100 -1.96 7.66 -12.30
N MET A 101 -0.65 7.94 -12.39
CA MET A 101 -0.15 9.31 -12.54
C MET A 101 -0.57 9.95 -13.87
N LEU A 102 -0.64 9.18 -14.96
CA LEU A 102 -1.10 9.67 -16.26
C LEU A 102 -2.60 9.99 -16.26
N GLY A 103 -3.43 9.10 -15.69
CA GLY A 103 -4.87 9.31 -15.59
C GLY A 103 -5.22 10.55 -14.75
N ILE A 104 -4.60 10.69 -13.58
CA ILE A 104 -4.79 11.85 -12.70
C ILE A 104 -4.31 13.15 -13.39
N ARG A 105 -3.23 13.09 -14.18
CA ARG A 105 -2.73 14.25 -14.95
C ARG A 105 -3.75 14.72 -15.99
N ALA A 106 -4.38 13.79 -16.71
CA ALA A 106 -5.41 14.12 -17.70
C ALA A 106 -6.62 14.81 -17.06
N VAL A 107 -7.06 14.32 -15.90
CA VAL A 107 -8.18 14.91 -15.15
C VAL A 107 -7.85 16.33 -14.68
N TYR A 108 -6.67 16.58 -14.10
CA TYR A 108 -6.27 17.93 -13.69
C TYR A 108 -6.17 18.90 -14.88
N ALA A 109 -5.64 18.45 -16.01
CA ALA A 109 -5.60 19.26 -17.23
C ALA A 109 -7.00 19.62 -17.73
N ALA A 110 -7.94 18.67 -17.73
CA ALA A 110 -9.33 18.89 -18.11
C ALA A 110 -10.05 19.90 -17.19
N MET A 111 -9.69 19.94 -15.90
CA MET A 111 -10.21 20.91 -14.94
C MET A 111 -9.54 22.30 -15.06
N GLY A 112 -8.64 22.51 -16.02
CA GLY A 112 -7.92 23.77 -16.21
C GLY A 112 -6.81 24.02 -15.18
N TRP A 113 -6.42 23.01 -14.39
CA TRP A 113 -5.33 23.15 -13.43
C TRP A 113 -3.98 23.18 -14.15
N LYS A 114 -3.30 24.32 -14.07
CA LYS A 114 -1.93 24.46 -14.59
C LYS A 114 -0.94 23.94 -13.56
N ARG A 115 -0.27 22.83 -13.89
CA ARG A 115 0.77 22.25 -13.05
C ARG A 115 2.05 23.09 -13.16
N ASN A 116 2.74 23.27 -12.03
CA ASN A 116 4.02 23.97 -12.03
C ASN A 116 5.10 23.09 -12.72
N PRO A 117 5.69 23.54 -13.84
CA PRO A 117 6.68 22.76 -14.58
C PRO A 117 7.97 22.54 -13.75
N ASP A 118 8.37 23.49 -12.92
CA ASP A 118 9.56 23.38 -12.08
C ASP A 118 9.42 22.29 -11.03
N HIS A 119 8.19 22.08 -10.52
CA HIS A 119 7.91 21.00 -9.59
C HIS A 119 8.15 19.62 -10.22
N ASP A 120 7.72 19.43 -11.47
CA ASP A 120 7.89 18.16 -12.18
C ASP A 120 9.33 17.95 -12.60
N LEU A 121 9.98 19.01 -13.09
CA LEU A 121 11.40 19.00 -13.40
C LEU A 121 12.23 18.62 -12.17
N ALA A 122 12.02 19.27 -11.03
CA ALA A 122 12.73 18.94 -9.79
C ALA A 122 12.49 17.48 -9.34
N ARG A 123 11.29 16.92 -9.52
CA ARG A 123 11.00 15.52 -9.13
C ARG A 123 11.72 14.49 -9.99
N SER A 124 12.07 14.80 -11.22
CA SER A 124 12.72 13.85 -12.13
C SER A 124 14.07 13.34 -11.60
N VAL A 125 14.78 14.16 -10.80
CA VAL A 125 16.11 13.84 -10.26
C VAL A 125 16.07 13.54 -8.76
N ALA A 126 17.08 12.83 -8.26
CA ALA A 126 17.29 12.68 -6.81
C ALA A 126 17.77 14.00 -6.18
N CYS A 127 17.31 14.30 -4.96
CA CYS A 127 17.74 15.51 -4.26
C CYS A 127 19.19 15.38 -3.77
N PRO A 128 20.12 16.26 -4.21
CA PRO A 128 21.51 16.19 -3.76
C PRO A 128 21.66 16.52 -2.27
N PHE A 129 20.75 17.34 -1.72
CA PHE A 129 20.76 17.78 -0.33
C PHE A 129 20.19 16.75 0.64
N CYS A 130 18.88 16.45 0.55
CA CYS A 130 18.19 15.56 1.49
C CYS A 130 18.18 14.08 1.08
N LYS A 131 18.78 13.75 -0.07
CA LYS A 131 18.82 12.39 -0.63
C LYS A 131 17.45 11.76 -0.94
N ALA A 132 16.39 12.57 -0.99
CA ALA A 132 15.10 12.11 -1.50
C ALA A 132 15.25 11.55 -2.93
N ARG A 133 14.71 10.36 -3.16
CA ARG A 133 14.76 9.68 -4.47
C ARG A 133 14.00 10.49 -5.53
N ALA A 134 14.28 10.20 -6.80
CA ALA A 134 13.43 10.67 -7.90
C ALA A 134 11.96 10.34 -7.61
N TRP A 135 11.07 11.27 -7.95
CA TRP A 135 9.63 11.25 -7.71
C TRP A 135 9.19 11.24 -6.23
N ALA A 136 10.09 11.13 -5.25
CA ALA A 136 9.76 11.33 -3.84
C ALA A 136 9.82 12.83 -3.46
N VAL A 137 9.06 13.26 -2.46
CA VAL A 137 9.07 14.66 -1.98
C VAL A 137 10.25 14.89 -1.04
N CYS A 138 10.80 16.10 -1.03
CA CYS A 138 11.84 16.48 -0.08
C CYS A 138 11.29 16.54 1.37
N GLY A 139 12.02 15.94 2.31
CA GLY A 139 11.71 16.06 3.74
C GLY A 139 11.75 17.52 4.24
N PRO A 140 10.92 17.89 5.24
CA PRO A 140 10.78 19.28 5.72
C PRO A 140 11.99 19.84 6.47
N LEU A 141 12.77 18.98 7.13
CA LEU A 141 13.83 19.38 8.05
C LEU A 141 15.10 18.57 7.82
N SER A 142 15.67 18.66 6.61
CA SER A 142 16.97 18.04 6.32
C SER A 142 18.12 19.00 6.61
N ARG A 143 19.20 18.45 7.16
CA ARG A 143 20.54 19.06 7.18
C ARG A 143 21.43 18.26 6.23
N ASN A 144 22.36 18.91 5.53
CA ASN A 144 23.41 18.18 4.81
C ASN A 144 24.48 17.65 5.77
N ARG A 145 25.46 16.91 5.24
CA ARG A 145 26.60 16.39 6.02
C ARG A 145 27.45 17.49 6.69
N ALA A 146 27.40 18.72 6.17
CA ALA A 146 28.07 19.89 6.75
C ALA A 146 27.20 20.63 7.80
N GLY A 147 26.04 20.08 8.17
CA GLY A 147 25.14 20.68 9.16
C GLY A 147 24.30 21.86 8.65
N VAL A 148 24.49 22.28 7.39
CA VAL A 148 23.76 23.39 6.77
C VAL A 148 22.31 22.98 6.50
N ARG A 149 21.39 23.89 6.80
CA ARG A 149 19.96 23.75 6.48
C ARG A 149 19.65 24.42 5.14
N GLU A 150 18.91 23.71 4.30
CA GLU A 150 18.32 24.27 3.08
C GLU A 150 16.81 24.23 3.29
N MET A 151 16.17 25.40 3.23
CA MET A 151 14.72 25.48 3.33
C MET A 151 14.10 25.03 2.01
N ARG A 152 12.97 24.31 2.10
CA ARG A 152 12.18 24.00 0.90
C ARG A 152 11.54 25.27 0.38
N ASP A 153 11.49 25.41 -0.94
CA ASP A 153 10.70 26.44 -1.58
C ASP A 153 9.20 26.21 -1.27
N PRO A 154 8.46 27.23 -0.81
CA PRO A 154 7.03 27.11 -0.53
C PRO A 154 6.16 26.74 -1.74
N VAL A 155 6.53 27.21 -2.93
CA VAL A 155 5.78 27.07 -4.18
C VAL A 155 5.84 25.62 -4.68
N HIS A 156 7.04 25.05 -4.76
CA HIS A 156 7.24 23.71 -5.30
C HIS A 156 7.57 22.66 -4.23
N ARG A 157 7.61 23.02 -2.93
CA ARG A 157 7.85 22.11 -1.79
C ARG A 157 9.08 21.21 -1.92
N MET A 158 10.08 21.65 -2.69
CA MET A 158 11.37 20.94 -2.87
C MET A 158 12.52 21.85 -2.45
N HIS A 159 13.70 21.25 -2.22
CA HIS A 159 14.91 22.02 -1.98
C HIS A 159 15.39 22.68 -3.28
N PRO A 160 15.79 23.96 -3.27
CA PRO A 160 16.33 24.66 -4.45
C PRO A 160 17.50 23.92 -5.12
N SER A 161 18.36 23.25 -4.35
CA SER A 161 19.44 22.39 -4.86
C SER A 161 18.97 21.27 -5.78
N ARG A 162 17.74 20.76 -5.58
CA ARG A 162 17.15 19.73 -6.44
C ARG A 162 16.72 20.30 -7.78
N LEU A 163 16.08 21.47 -7.78
CA LEU A 163 15.65 22.13 -9.02
C LEU A 163 16.85 22.53 -9.87
N ARG A 164 17.88 23.15 -9.25
CA ARG A 164 19.14 23.47 -9.94
C ARG A 164 19.79 22.26 -10.59
N ARG A 165 19.85 21.12 -9.87
CA ARG A 165 20.37 19.88 -10.43
C ARG A 165 19.56 19.40 -11.64
N ALA A 166 18.23 19.44 -11.56
CA ALA A 166 17.37 19.03 -12.65
C ALA A 166 17.53 19.93 -13.89
N GLN A 167 17.67 21.24 -13.70
CA GLN A 167 17.96 22.20 -14.76
C GLN A 167 19.30 21.90 -15.43
N THR A 168 20.36 21.67 -14.66
CA THR A 168 21.67 21.31 -15.19
C THR A 168 21.66 19.97 -15.95
N GLU A 169 20.93 18.96 -15.45
CA GLU A 169 20.79 17.67 -16.16
C GLU A 169 20.00 17.83 -17.46
N LEU A 170 18.95 18.66 -17.48
CA LEU A 170 18.18 18.97 -18.68
C LEU A 170 19.02 19.75 -19.71
N GLU A 171 19.78 20.75 -19.27
CA GLU A 171 20.71 21.50 -20.12
C GLU A 171 21.76 20.58 -20.74
N ARG A 172 22.34 19.64 -19.97
CA ARG A 172 23.29 18.65 -20.48
C ARG A 172 22.66 17.71 -21.51
N ALA A 173 21.43 17.25 -21.25
CA ALA A 173 20.70 16.41 -22.19
C ALA A 173 20.42 17.15 -23.51
N ASN A 174 20.03 18.43 -23.43
CA ASN A 174 19.77 19.28 -24.60
C ASN A 174 21.05 19.71 -25.34
N ALA A 175 22.18 19.83 -24.63
CA ALA A 175 23.48 20.19 -25.19
C ALA A 175 24.19 18.99 -25.86
N THR A 176 23.60 17.79 -25.84
CA THR A 176 24.12 16.61 -26.54
C THR A 176 23.25 16.29 -27.76
N PRO A 177 23.32 17.05 -28.87
CA PRO A 177 22.76 16.60 -30.14
C PRO A 177 23.77 15.67 -30.83
N GLU A 178 23.34 14.45 -31.12
CA GLU A 178 23.78 13.63 -32.27
C GLU A 178 25.30 13.56 -32.56
N GLN A 179 26.00 12.65 -31.88
CA GLN A 179 27.19 12.00 -32.44
C GLN A 179 27.12 10.48 -32.23
N GLU A 180 26.03 9.84 -32.66
CA GLU A 180 25.98 8.37 -32.69
C GLU A 180 25.06 7.86 -33.82
N THR A 181 25.36 8.27 -35.05
CA THR A 181 24.90 7.59 -36.27
C THR A 181 26.05 7.50 -37.26
N THR A 182 27.01 6.62 -36.98
CA THR A 182 27.83 5.99 -38.02
C THR A 182 28.35 4.64 -37.53
N ARG A 183 27.68 3.56 -37.93
CA ARG A 183 28.29 2.29 -38.38
C ARG A 183 27.21 1.34 -38.90
#